data_AF-A0A432JT48-F1
#
_entry.id   AF-A0A432JT48-F1
#
_cell.length_a   1.000
_cell.length_b   1.000
_cell.length_c   1.000
_cell.angle_alpha   90.00
_cell.angle_beta   90.00
_cell.angle_gamma   90.00
#
_symmetry.space_group_name_H-M   'P 1'
#
loop_
_entity.id
_entity.type
_entity.pdbx_description
1 polymer ?
#
loop_
_entity_poly.entity_id
_entity_poly.type
_entity_poly.pdbx_seq_one_letter_code
_entity_poly.pdbx_strand_id
1 'polypeptide(L)'
;MLEDSYAHIKNMDINRITLRFSDKLKEKEFVKYYFQNSYKATRTSFLLIFLLYSVFGYLDYITTSEYLNLFWGIRFFVVDPLLLSVFLLSFTRIFEKIWQSLIFFTYLLAALGIIIMMVILPQDFIYSNGLLLIFFAGFVFIKLRFLLGTIAGLTSLALYNIIAIFYGNIDYNSLFINDFFFVSA
;
A
#
# COMPACT_ATOMS: atom_id res chain seq x y z
N MET A 1 -9.99 18.81 -35.97
CA MET A 1 -10.56 19.11 -34.62
C MET A 1 -10.04 18.17 -33.54
N LEU A 2 -9.85 16.87 -33.80
CA LEU A 2 -9.20 15.96 -32.84
C LEU A 2 -7.65 16.05 -32.90
N GLU A 3 -7.04 16.28 -34.06
CA GLU A 3 -5.57 16.37 -34.20
C GLU A 3 -4.90 17.52 -33.41
N ASP A 4 -5.53 18.70 -33.34
CA ASP A 4 -4.99 19.84 -32.57
C ASP A 4 -5.00 19.60 -31.05
N SER A 5 -5.94 18.79 -30.55
CA SER A 5 -6.02 18.48 -29.11
C SER A 5 -4.86 17.58 -28.65
N TYR A 6 -4.37 16.70 -29.51
CA TYR A 6 -3.23 15.82 -29.21
C TYR A 6 -1.85 16.44 -29.48
N ALA A 7 -1.79 17.54 -30.26
CA ALA A 7 -0.54 18.27 -30.50
C ALA A 7 0.10 18.79 -29.20
N HIS A 8 -0.72 19.13 -28.19
CA HIS A 8 -0.25 19.59 -26.88
C HIS A 8 0.38 18.47 -26.04
N ILE A 9 -0.10 17.22 -26.16
CA ILE A 9 0.44 16.06 -25.43
C ILE A 9 1.82 15.69 -25.97
N LYS A 10 2.04 15.85 -27.28
CA LYS A 10 3.34 15.61 -27.94
C LYS A 10 4.45 16.58 -27.47
N ASN A 11 4.08 17.70 -26.85
CA ASN A 11 4.97 18.75 -26.36
C ASN A 11 5.03 18.87 -24.83
N MET A 12 4.49 17.90 -24.08
CA MET A 12 4.66 17.88 -22.63
C MET A 12 6.06 17.36 -22.29
N ASP A 13 6.93 18.26 -21.82
CA ASP A 13 8.26 17.93 -21.30
C ASP A 13 8.13 17.21 -19.94
N ILE A 14 7.87 15.91 -20.02
CA ILE A 14 7.65 14.99 -18.90
C ILE A 14 8.69 13.87 -18.98
N ASN A 15 9.28 13.53 -17.84
CA ASN A 15 10.16 12.37 -17.73
C ASN A 15 9.34 11.07 -17.85
N ARG A 16 9.65 10.23 -18.85
CA ARG A 16 8.86 9.02 -19.18
C ARG A 16 8.82 7.95 -18.07
N ILE A 17 9.80 7.95 -17.17
CA ILE A 17 9.90 6.93 -16.11
C ILE A 17 9.22 7.43 -14.83
N THR A 18 9.58 8.64 -14.40
CA THR A 18 9.09 9.21 -13.13
C THR A 18 7.73 9.89 -13.28
N LEU A 19 7.31 10.16 -14.52
CA LEU A 19 6.12 10.95 -14.89
C LEU A 19 6.10 12.34 -14.25
N ARG A 20 7.27 12.88 -13.90
CA ARG A 20 7.44 14.25 -13.39
C ARG A 20 7.58 15.23 -14.53
N PHE A 21 7.08 16.44 -14.34
CA PHE A 21 7.37 17.54 -15.24
C PHE A 21 8.86 17.94 -15.12
N SER A 22 9.54 18.11 -16.25
CA SER A 22 10.93 18.57 -16.29
C SER A 22 11.07 19.99 -15.70
N ASP A 23 10.03 20.82 -15.89
CA ASP A 23 9.91 22.13 -15.27
C ASP A 23 9.51 22.02 -13.78
N LYS A 24 10.42 22.46 -12.90
CA LYS A 24 10.25 22.41 -11.44
C LYS A 24 9.07 23.23 -10.94
N LEU A 25 8.72 24.34 -11.59
CA LEU A 25 7.59 25.17 -11.17
C LEU A 25 6.27 24.45 -11.45
N LYS A 26 6.11 23.89 -12.66
CA LYS A 26 4.95 23.08 -13.03
C LYS A 26 4.81 21.84 -12.16
N GLU A 27 5.91 21.16 -11.86
CA GLU A 27 5.91 20.01 -10.95
C GLU A 27 5.41 20.40 -9.54
N LYS A 28 5.84 21.56 -9.02
CA LYS A 28 5.39 22.05 -7.71
C LYS A 28 3.90 22.39 -7.71
N GLU A 29 3.41 23.03 -8.77
CA GLU A 29 1.98 23.32 -8.94
C GLU A 29 1.16 22.04 -9.05
N PHE A 30 1.63 21.06 -9.83
CA PHE A 30 1.02 19.75 -9.95
C PHE A 30 0.94 19.04 -8.60
N VAL A 31 2.01 19.02 -7.80
CA VAL A 31 2.01 18.38 -6.48
C VAL A 31 0.96 19.01 -5.55
N LYS A 32 0.85 20.35 -5.56
CA LYS A 32 -0.15 21.07 -4.77
C LYS A 32 -1.57 20.75 -5.24
N TYR A 33 -1.79 20.79 -6.55
CA TYR A 33 -3.08 20.43 -7.17
C TYR A 33 -3.46 18.97 -6.84
N TYR A 34 -2.53 18.05 -6.99
CA TYR A 34 -2.74 16.63 -6.72
C TYR A 34 -3.12 16.38 -5.26
N PHE A 35 -2.46 17.05 -4.30
CA PHE A 35 -2.84 17.00 -2.89
C PHE A 35 -4.27 17.52 -2.68
N GLN A 36 -4.57 18.73 -3.18
CA GLN A 36 -5.88 19.37 -3.04
C GLN A 36 -7.03 18.54 -3.62
N ASN A 37 -6.77 17.78 -4.68
CA ASN A 37 -7.78 16.91 -5.28
C ASN A 37 -7.87 15.52 -4.61
N SER A 38 -6.81 15.07 -3.93
CA SER A 38 -6.71 13.70 -3.42
C SER A 38 -6.96 13.56 -1.92
N TYR A 39 -6.73 14.60 -1.12
CA TYR A 39 -6.68 14.46 0.34
C TYR A 39 -7.97 13.89 0.97
N LYS A 40 -9.15 14.23 0.43
CA LYS A 40 -10.43 13.69 0.91
C LYS A 40 -10.55 12.20 0.62
N ALA A 41 -10.20 11.79 -0.60
CA ALA A 41 -10.16 10.39 -0.97
C ALA A 41 -9.18 9.63 -0.08
N THR A 42 -7.97 10.16 0.12
CA THR A 42 -6.98 9.57 1.02
C THR A 42 -7.51 9.39 2.44
N ARG A 43 -8.19 10.39 3.01
CA ARG A 43 -8.81 10.29 4.35
C ARG A 43 -9.80 9.13 4.43
N THR A 44 -10.72 9.07 3.48
CA THR A 44 -11.73 8.00 3.42
C THR A 44 -11.06 6.64 3.23
N SER A 45 -10.03 6.55 2.38
CA SER A 45 -9.26 5.32 2.16
C SER A 45 -8.59 4.83 3.43
N PHE A 46 -7.93 5.70 4.18
CA PHE A 46 -7.26 5.30 5.43
C PHE A 46 -8.26 4.82 6.49
N LEU A 47 -9.42 5.48 6.61
CA LEU A 47 -10.47 5.03 7.51
C LEU A 47 -11.02 3.66 7.09
N LEU A 48 -11.26 3.47 5.79
CA LEU A 48 -11.74 2.19 5.25
C LEU A 48 -10.72 1.07 5.46
N ILE A 49 -9.44 1.34 5.16
CA ILE A 49 -8.35 0.36 5.31
C ILE A 49 -8.16 -0.01 6.78
N PHE A 50 -8.21 0.96 7.70
CA PHE A 50 -8.22 0.70 9.14
C PHE A 50 -9.35 -0.27 9.52
N LEU A 51 -10.59 0.04 9.13
CA LEU A 51 -11.74 -0.82 9.46
C LEU A 51 -11.60 -2.23 8.87
N LEU A 52 -11.19 -2.32 7.60
CA LEU A 52 -10.96 -3.61 6.95
C LEU A 52 -9.87 -4.40 7.68
N TYR A 53 -8.72 -3.78 7.95
CA TYR A 53 -7.59 -4.43 8.62
C TYR A 53 -7.95 -4.89 10.05
N SER A 54 -8.72 -4.10 10.80
CA SER A 54 -9.22 -4.45 12.13
C SER A 54 -10.24 -5.59 12.11
N VAL A 55 -11.14 -5.64 11.12
CA VAL A 55 -12.14 -6.74 11.00
C VAL A 55 -11.46 -8.09 10.82
N PHE A 56 -10.33 -8.16 10.11
CA PHE A 56 -9.54 -9.39 10.02
C PHE A 56 -8.96 -9.85 11.38
N GLY A 57 -8.87 -8.98 12.39
CA GLY A 57 -8.51 -9.40 13.74
C GLY A 57 -9.55 -10.34 14.39
N TYR A 58 -10.82 -10.22 14.00
CA TYR A 58 -11.84 -11.21 14.37
C TYR A 58 -11.61 -12.56 13.68
N LEU A 59 -11.12 -12.56 12.44
CA LEU A 59 -10.74 -13.80 11.76
C LEU A 59 -9.56 -14.47 12.49
N ASP A 60 -8.55 -13.71 12.92
CA ASP A 60 -7.42 -14.27 13.68
C ASP A 60 -7.88 -14.99 14.96
N TYR A 61 -8.92 -14.49 15.63
CA TYR A 61 -9.50 -15.14 16.81
C TYR A 61 -10.09 -16.53 16.50
N ILE A 62 -10.65 -16.70 15.31
CA ILE A 62 -11.27 -17.95 14.87
C ILE A 62 -10.23 -18.92 14.34
N THR A 63 -9.26 -18.44 13.57
CA THR A 63 -8.37 -19.28 12.77
C THR A 63 -7.07 -19.63 13.47
N THR A 64 -6.63 -18.79 14.43
CA THR A 64 -5.22 -18.74 14.83
C THR A 64 -5.04 -18.78 16.34
N SER A 65 -5.75 -19.68 17.02
CA SER A 65 -5.76 -19.79 18.48
C SER A 65 -4.35 -19.86 19.12
N GLU A 66 -3.38 -20.46 18.43
CA GLU A 66 -1.98 -20.55 18.89
C GLU A 66 -1.21 -19.22 18.78
N TYR A 67 -1.41 -18.46 17.69
CA TYR A 67 -0.66 -17.23 17.39
C TYR A 67 -1.45 -15.95 17.64
N LEU A 68 -2.63 -16.05 18.24
CA LEU A 68 -3.57 -14.95 18.43
C LEU A 68 -2.93 -13.69 19.02
N ASN A 69 -2.17 -13.85 20.12
CA ASN A 69 -1.53 -12.73 20.81
C ASN A 69 -0.52 -12.01 19.92
N LEU A 70 0.23 -12.76 19.11
CA LEU A 70 1.20 -12.18 18.19
C LEU A 70 0.49 -11.42 17.07
N PHE A 71 -0.56 -12.01 16.50
CA PHE A 71 -1.26 -11.41 15.36
C PHE A 71 -2.04 -10.17 15.78
N TRP A 72 -2.73 -10.23 16.91
CA TRP A 72 -3.34 -9.05 17.54
C TRP A 72 -2.31 -8.01 17.95
N GLY A 73 -1.12 -8.43 18.39
CA GLY A 73 0.03 -7.56 18.61
C GLY A 73 0.37 -6.75 17.35
N ILE A 74 0.57 -7.44 16.22
CA ILE A 74 0.89 -6.79 14.95
C ILE A 74 -0.27 -5.89 14.48
N ARG A 75 -1.53 -6.33 14.56
CA ARG A 75 -2.68 -5.53 14.13
C ARG A 75 -2.92 -4.35 15.04
N PHE A 76 -3.34 -4.61 16.27
CA PHE A 76 -3.94 -3.62 17.16
C PHE A 76 -2.92 -2.78 17.92
N PHE A 77 -1.65 -3.20 17.99
CA PHE A 77 -0.59 -2.41 18.63
C PHE A 77 0.39 -1.78 17.65
N VAL A 78 0.43 -2.22 16.38
CA VAL A 78 1.36 -1.67 15.38
C VAL A 78 0.61 -1.06 14.19
N VAL A 79 -0.12 -1.86 13.42
CA VAL A 79 -0.65 -1.41 12.11
C VAL A 79 -1.88 -0.52 12.27
N ASP A 80 -2.86 -0.92 13.06
CA ASP A 80 -4.10 -0.17 13.27
C ASP A 80 -3.85 1.19 13.95
N PRO A 81 -3.02 1.28 15.02
CA PRO A 81 -2.63 2.58 15.57
C PRO A 81 -1.92 3.46 14.55
N LEU A 82 -1.07 2.88 13.68
CA LEU A 82 -0.40 3.65 12.64
C LEU A 82 -1.39 4.19 11.61
N LEU A 83 -2.29 3.35 11.09
CA LEU A 83 -3.33 3.75 10.14
C LEU A 83 -4.21 4.87 10.72
N LEU A 84 -4.65 4.71 11.97
CA LEU A 84 -5.44 5.71 12.68
C LEU A 84 -4.63 7.00 12.90
N SER A 85 -3.35 6.90 13.27
CA SER A 85 -2.47 8.07 13.45
C SER A 85 -2.28 8.84 12.15
N VAL A 86 -2.11 8.16 11.02
CA VAL A 86 -2.00 8.80 9.70
C VAL A 86 -3.33 9.44 9.29
N PHE A 87 -4.45 8.77 9.55
CA PHE A 87 -5.78 9.35 9.36
C PHE A 87 -5.95 10.65 10.16
N LEU A 88 -5.63 10.65 11.46
CA LEU A 88 -5.72 11.85 12.30
C LEU A 88 -4.74 12.95 11.84
N LEU A 89 -3.49 12.58 11.52
CA LEU A 89 -2.50 13.52 11.03
C LEU A 89 -2.93 14.16 9.70
N SER A 90 -3.72 13.47 8.89
CA SER A 90 -4.20 13.97 7.60
C SER A 90 -5.07 15.22 7.68
N PHE A 91 -5.57 15.58 8.88
CA PHE A 91 -6.31 16.82 9.14
C PHE A 91 -5.40 18.00 9.51
N THR A 92 -4.09 17.77 9.66
CA THR A 92 -3.11 18.79 10.01
C THR A 92 -2.39 19.36 8.79
N ARG A 93 -1.79 20.55 8.94
CA ARG A 93 -0.96 21.18 7.90
C ARG A 93 0.37 20.45 7.67
N ILE A 94 0.83 19.66 8.65
CA ILE A 94 2.08 18.90 8.53
C ILE A 94 1.93 17.83 7.46
N PHE A 95 0.77 17.19 7.39
CA PHE A 95 0.50 16.14 6.42
C PHE A 95 0.71 16.59 4.97
N GLU A 96 0.27 17.79 4.59
CA GLU A 96 0.48 18.33 3.22
C GLU A 96 1.95 18.26 2.77
N LYS A 97 2.89 18.43 3.69
CA LYS A 97 4.34 18.41 3.39
C LYS A 97 4.91 17.00 3.27
N ILE A 98 4.37 16.03 4.01
CA ILE A 98 4.98 14.70 4.19
C ILE A 98 4.08 13.53 3.73
N TRP A 99 2.87 13.81 3.23
CA TRP A 99 1.84 12.79 3.02
C TRP A 99 2.29 11.64 2.13
N GLN A 100 2.99 11.90 1.03
CA GLN A 100 3.45 10.85 0.12
C GLN A 100 4.42 9.89 0.81
N SER A 101 5.40 10.41 1.56
CA SER A 101 6.34 9.56 2.30
C SER A 101 5.65 8.82 3.44
N LEU A 102 4.76 9.49 4.17
CA LEU A 102 4.05 8.90 5.29
C LEU A 102 3.15 7.74 4.84
N ILE A 103 2.41 7.95 3.75
CA ILE A 103 1.55 6.93 3.14
C ILE A 103 2.40 5.75 2.64
N PHE A 104 3.52 6.04 1.98
CA PHE A 104 4.44 5.01 1.48
C PHE A 104 4.95 4.10 2.60
N PHE A 105 5.46 4.68 3.70
CA PHE A 105 5.94 3.88 4.83
C PHE A 105 4.81 3.14 5.56
N THR A 106 3.63 3.74 5.64
CA THR A 106 2.47 3.08 6.27
C THR A 106 1.99 1.88 5.47
N TYR A 107 1.95 2.01 4.15
CA TYR A 107 1.68 0.89 3.25
C TYR A 107 2.70 -0.24 3.45
N LEU A 108 3.99 0.08 3.44
CA LEU A 108 5.04 -0.93 3.62
C LEU A 108 4.95 -1.64 4.97
N LEU A 109 4.66 -0.90 6.05
CA LEU A 109 4.52 -1.50 7.37
C LEU A 109 3.28 -2.40 7.46
N ALA A 110 2.16 -1.97 6.88
CA ALA A 110 0.94 -2.79 6.83
C ALA A 110 1.18 -4.08 6.02
N ALA A 111 1.85 -3.98 4.88
CA ALA A 111 2.24 -5.13 4.05
C ALA A 111 3.17 -6.07 4.83
N LEU A 112 4.20 -5.53 5.49
CA LEU A 112 5.14 -6.31 6.29
C LEU A 112 4.43 -7.05 7.44
N GLY A 113 3.47 -6.40 8.10
CA GLY A 113 2.67 -7.03 9.15
C GLY A 113 1.94 -8.29 8.66
N ILE A 114 1.29 -8.22 7.49
CA ILE A 114 0.64 -9.40 6.91
C ILE A 114 1.65 -10.42 6.39
N ILE A 115 2.76 -10.01 5.79
CA ILE A 115 3.82 -10.92 5.33
C ILE A 115 4.34 -11.76 6.50
N ILE A 116 4.57 -11.15 7.66
CA ILE A 116 5.00 -11.88 8.87
C ILE A 116 3.94 -12.89 9.30
N MET A 117 2.65 -12.52 9.36
CA MET A 117 1.57 -13.44 9.71
C MET A 117 1.49 -14.62 8.72
N MET A 118 1.60 -14.32 7.43
CA MET A 118 1.54 -15.30 6.35
C MET A 118 2.68 -16.31 6.42
N VAL A 119 3.89 -15.87 6.78
CA VAL A 119 5.06 -16.77 6.89
C VAL A 119 4.96 -17.66 8.14
N ILE A 120 4.36 -17.16 9.22
CA ILE A 120 4.13 -17.92 10.45
C ILE A 120 3.06 -18.99 10.24
N LEU A 121 1.97 -18.66 9.54
CA LEU A 121 0.90 -19.61 9.25
C LEU A 121 0.65 -19.73 7.73
N PRO A 122 1.54 -20.42 7.00
CA PRO A 122 1.53 -20.45 5.54
C PRO A 122 0.40 -21.27 4.92
N GLN A 123 -0.22 -22.16 5.70
CA GLN A 123 -1.30 -23.03 5.22
C GLN A 123 -2.66 -22.31 5.14
N ASP A 124 -2.76 -21.08 5.67
CA ASP A 124 -4.00 -20.31 5.68
C ASP A 124 -4.05 -19.27 4.55
N PHE A 125 -4.94 -19.51 3.58
CA PHE A 125 -5.19 -18.60 2.46
C PHE A 125 -5.72 -17.22 2.89
N ILE A 126 -6.14 -17.07 4.15
CA ILE A 126 -6.64 -15.81 4.70
C ILE A 126 -5.55 -14.73 4.64
N TYR A 127 -4.29 -15.09 4.91
CA TYR A 127 -3.19 -14.13 4.96
C TYR A 127 -2.66 -13.74 3.58
N SER A 128 -2.65 -14.67 2.61
CA SER A 128 -2.37 -14.32 1.21
C SER A 128 -3.45 -13.42 0.62
N ASN A 129 -4.73 -13.69 0.90
CA ASN A 129 -5.85 -12.81 0.51
C ASN A 129 -5.76 -11.45 1.20
N GLY A 130 -5.31 -11.41 2.45
CA GLY A 130 -5.05 -10.17 3.18
C GLY A 130 -3.95 -9.34 2.51
N LEU A 131 -2.86 -9.97 2.06
CA LEU A 131 -1.79 -9.28 1.35
C LEU A 131 -2.26 -8.78 -0.02
N LEU A 132 -3.05 -9.58 -0.75
CA LEU A 132 -3.69 -9.17 -2.00
C LEU A 132 -4.55 -7.91 -1.80
N LEU A 133 -5.34 -7.86 -0.73
CA LEU A 133 -6.14 -6.68 -0.37
C LEU A 133 -5.27 -5.45 -0.11
N ILE A 134 -4.07 -5.62 0.47
CA ILE A 134 -3.12 -4.52 0.65
C ILE A 134 -2.62 -4.00 -0.70
N PHE A 135 -2.23 -4.87 -1.63
CA PHE A 135 -1.83 -4.45 -2.99
C PHE A 135 -2.93 -3.65 -3.67
N PHE A 136 -4.17 -4.18 -3.68
CA PHE A 136 -5.33 -3.45 -4.20
C PHE A 136 -5.53 -2.10 -3.51
N ALA A 137 -5.45 -2.06 -2.18
CA ALA A 137 -5.59 -0.80 -1.44
C ALA A 137 -4.48 0.20 -1.80
N GLY A 138 -3.24 -0.26 -1.98
CA GLY A 138 -2.08 0.53 -2.37
C GLY A 138 -2.23 1.25 -3.72
N PHE A 139 -2.80 0.56 -4.71
CA PHE A 139 -2.95 1.09 -6.07
C PHE A 139 -4.29 1.77 -6.34
N VAL A 140 -5.38 1.31 -5.71
CA VAL A 140 -6.74 1.80 -5.98
C VAL A 140 -7.16 2.90 -4.99
N PHE A 141 -7.06 2.61 -3.69
CA PHE A 141 -7.58 3.50 -2.65
C PHE A 141 -6.56 4.55 -2.26
N ILE A 142 -5.31 4.15 -2.11
CA ILE A 142 -4.22 4.99 -1.63
C ILE A 142 -3.72 5.82 -2.81
N LYS A 143 -3.81 7.16 -2.68
CA LYS A 143 -3.36 8.12 -3.71
C LYS A 143 -1.84 8.34 -3.67
N LEU A 144 -1.08 7.25 -3.74
CA LEU A 144 0.37 7.31 -3.97
C LEU A 144 0.64 7.76 -5.40
N ARG A 145 1.67 8.58 -5.58
CA ARG A 145 2.18 8.89 -6.92
C ARG A 145 2.69 7.60 -7.57
N PHE A 146 2.49 7.47 -8.87
CA PHE A 146 2.82 6.28 -9.67
C PHE A 146 4.13 5.61 -9.25
N LEU A 147 5.26 6.34 -9.31
CA LEU A 147 6.57 5.78 -8.98
C LEU A 147 6.66 5.27 -7.54
N LEU A 148 6.09 5.99 -6.56
CA LEU A 148 6.10 5.55 -5.17
C LEU A 148 5.20 4.33 -4.95
N GLY A 149 4.04 4.27 -5.62
CA GLY A 149 3.17 3.10 -5.61
C GLY A 149 3.86 1.87 -6.19
N THR A 150 4.49 2.00 -7.36
CA THR A 150 5.25 0.91 -7.99
C THR A 150 6.41 0.45 -7.11
N ILE A 151 7.19 1.37 -6.56
CA ILE A 151 8.29 1.01 -5.64
C ILE A 151 7.73 0.30 -4.41
N ALA A 152 6.63 0.78 -3.83
CA ALA A 152 6.01 0.18 -2.66
C ALA A 152 5.54 -1.26 -2.95
N GLY A 153 4.82 -1.47 -4.05
CA GLY A 153 4.36 -2.80 -4.47
C GLY A 153 5.52 -3.76 -4.74
N LEU A 154 6.53 -3.34 -5.51
CA LEU A 154 7.72 -4.16 -5.78
C LEU A 154 8.51 -4.48 -4.50
N THR A 155 8.61 -3.52 -3.58
CA THR A 155 9.28 -3.72 -2.29
C THR A 155 8.50 -4.71 -1.43
N SER A 156 7.16 -4.61 -1.36
CA SER A 156 6.32 -5.58 -0.65
C SER A 156 6.45 -6.98 -1.26
N LEU A 157 6.48 -7.10 -2.59
CA LEU A 157 6.65 -8.39 -3.27
C LEU A 157 8.04 -9.00 -2.99
N ALA A 158 9.09 -8.18 -3.04
CA ALA A 158 10.45 -8.61 -2.72
C ALA A 158 10.58 -9.03 -1.25
N LEU A 159 10.00 -8.25 -0.32
CA LEU A 159 9.97 -8.59 1.11
C LEU A 159 9.22 -9.89 1.35
N TYR A 160 8.06 -10.10 0.71
CA TYR A 160 7.32 -11.35 0.78
C TYR A 160 8.20 -12.53 0.36
N ASN A 161 8.80 -12.44 -0.83
CA ASN A 161 9.64 -13.52 -1.36
C ASN A 161 10.87 -13.82 -0.49
N ILE A 162 11.58 -12.77 -0.05
CA ILE A 162 12.75 -12.93 0.82
C ILE A 162 12.34 -13.60 2.13
N ILE A 163 11.31 -13.09 2.81
CA ILE A 163 10.92 -13.62 4.11
C ILE A 163 10.35 -15.05 3.96
N ALA A 164 9.57 -15.32 2.91
CA ALA A 164 9.04 -16.64 2.62
C ALA A 164 10.14 -17.68 2.35
N ILE A 165 11.17 -17.34 1.58
CA ILE A 165 12.27 -18.27 1.22
C ILE A 165 13.19 -18.53 2.42
N PHE A 166 13.53 -17.50 3.20
CA PHE A 166 14.52 -17.63 4.27
C PHE A 166 13.92 -18.07 5.61
N TYR A 167 12.64 -17.75 5.87
CA TYR A 167 12.01 -17.97 7.17
C TYR A 167 10.69 -18.74 7.09
N GLY A 168 10.15 -18.98 5.90
CA GLY A 168 8.88 -19.68 5.71
C GLY A 168 9.06 -21.14 5.33
N ASN A 169 8.16 -21.99 5.85
CA ASN A 169 7.94 -23.35 5.34
C ASN A 169 6.86 -23.34 4.26
N ILE A 170 6.94 -22.40 3.31
CA ILE A 170 5.97 -22.26 2.21
C ILE A 170 6.42 -23.16 1.05
N ASP A 171 5.51 -23.98 0.54
CA ASP A 171 5.79 -24.79 -0.66
C ASP A 171 6.00 -23.89 -1.90
N TYR A 172 6.91 -24.28 -2.78
CA TYR A 172 7.25 -23.51 -3.97
C TYR A 172 6.02 -23.25 -4.87
N ASN A 173 5.08 -24.20 -4.98
CA ASN A 173 3.87 -23.98 -5.78
C ASN A 173 2.99 -22.88 -5.18
N SER A 174 2.86 -22.85 -3.86
CA SER A 174 2.07 -21.81 -3.16
C SER A 174 2.73 -20.44 -3.32
N LEU A 175 4.06 -20.38 -3.24
CA LEU A 175 4.81 -19.15 -3.47
C LEU A 175 4.57 -18.61 -4.89
N PHE A 176 4.72 -19.47 -5.92
CA PHE A 176 4.44 -19.09 -7.30
C PHE A 176 3.00 -18.60 -7.51
N ILE A 177 2.00 -19.31 -6.97
CA ILE A 177 0.59 -18.92 -7.07
C ILE A 177 0.37 -17.53 -6.48
N ASN A 178 0.91 -17.28 -5.28
CA ASN A 178 0.78 -15.99 -4.61
C ASN A 178 1.46 -14.86 -5.41
N ASP A 179 2.64 -15.11 -5.98
CA ASP A 179 3.33 -14.11 -6.81
C ASP A 179 2.51 -13.72 -8.05
N PHE A 180 1.88 -14.68 -8.74
CA PHE A 180 1.00 -14.37 -9.87
C PHE A 180 -0.18 -13.49 -9.46
N PHE A 181 -0.77 -13.74 -8.28
CA PHE A 181 -1.84 -12.88 -7.76
C PHE A 181 -1.33 -11.50 -7.35
N PHE A 182 -0.18 -11.40 -6.67
CA PHE A 182 0.35 -10.11 -6.22
C PHE A 182 0.85 -9.22 -7.36
N VAL A 183 1.39 -9.82 -8.43
CA VAL A 183 1.83 -9.07 -9.62
C VAL A 183 0.64 -8.57 -10.46
N SER A 184 -0.52 -9.24 -10.39
CA SER A 184 -1.72 -8.88 -11.16
C SER A 184 -2.67 -7.91 -10.45
N ALA A 185 -2.45 -7.65 -9.17
CA ALA A 185 -3.25 -6.75 -8.32
C ALA A 185 -2.92 -5.27 -8.54
#